data_AF-A0A5J5SW44-F1
#
_entry.id   AF-A0A5J5SW44-F1
#
_cell.length_a   1.000
_cell.length_b   1.000
_cell.length_c   1.000
_cell.angle_alpha   90.00
_cell.angle_beta   90.00
_cell.angle_gamma   90.00
#
_symmetry.space_group_name_H-M   'P 1'
#
loop_
_entity.id
_entity.type
_entity.pdbx_description
1 polymer ?
#
loop_
_entity_poly.entity_id
_entity_poly.type
_entity_poly.pdbx_seq_one_letter_code
_entity_poly.pdbx_strand_id
1 'polypeptide(L)'
;MGFKDELAGVGNQEFTPEFGVVQDADRLDAIGAIGIARCFTFGGNRNSVLHDPAIQPRLDLSKEQYMKKEEQTTVNHFHEKLLKLKDSMKTKAGLRRAEKRHKVMEEFLKQFYAEWDGKA
;
A
#
# COMPACT_ATOMS: atom_id res chain seq x y z
N MET A 1 -1.40 13.51 8.48
CA MET A 1 -2.12 13.43 7.18
C MET A 1 -1.90 12.04 6.62
N GLY A 2 -2.97 11.31 6.31
CA GLY A 2 -2.88 9.93 5.79
C GLY A 2 -2.96 9.87 4.27
N PHE A 3 -2.67 8.69 3.70
CA PHE A 3 -2.78 8.44 2.25
C PHE A 3 -4.13 8.89 1.65
N LYS A 4 -5.22 8.68 2.41
CA LYS A 4 -6.58 9.08 2.04
C LYS A 4 -6.75 10.59 1.83
N ASP A 5 -5.99 11.38 2.57
CA ASP A 5 -6.06 12.85 2.49
C ASP A 5 -5.23 13.37 1.31
N GLU A 6 -4.18 12.65 0.91
CA GLU A 6 -3.41 12.96 -0.30
C GLU A 6 -4.22 12.68 -1.58
N LEU A 7 -5.06 11.64 -1.60
CA LEU A 7 -6.01 11.39 -2.70
C LEU A 7 -7.03 12.53 -2.89
N ALA A 8 -7.26 13.35 -1.87
CA ALA A 8 -8.15 14.50 -1.94
C ALA A 8 -7.44 15.78 -2.46
N GLY A 9 -6.20 15.68 -2.95
CA GLY A 9 -5.45 16.81 -3.51
C GLY A 9 -4.79 17.72 -2.46
N VAL A 10 -4.80 17.34 -1.18
CA VAL A 10 -4.18 18.11 -0.09
C VAL A 10 -2.64 17.93 -0.03
N GLY A 11 -2.06 17.21 -1.00
CA GLY A 11 -0.65 16.81 -0.99
C GLY A 11 0.39 17.91 -1.24
N ASN A 12 -0.05 19.12 -1.61
CA ASN A 12 0.83 20.24 -2.02
C ASN A 12 0.93 21.38 -0.99
N GLN A 13 0.64 21.11 0.29
CA GLN A 13 0.96 22.05 1.36
C GLN A 13 2.44 21.95 1.74
N GLU A 14 3.08 23.11 1.98
CA GLU A 14 4.37 23.16 2.67
C GLU A 14 4.27 22.39 4.00
N PHE A 15 5.22 21.49 4.24
CA PHE A 15 5.30 20.70 5.46
C PHE A 15 6.62 20.97 6.17
N THR A 16 6.62 20.86 7.50
CA THR A 16 7.85 20.99 8.27
C THR A 16 8.71 19.72 8.11
N PRO A 17 10.04 19.82 8.29
CA PRO A 17 10.92 18.65 8.24
C PRO A 17 10.50 17.53 9.22
N GLU A 18 10.04 17.89 10.42
CA GLU A 18 9.59 16.95 11.45
C GLU A 18 8.34 16.19 11.00
N PHE A 19 7.40 16.87 10.34
CA PHE A 19 6.23 16.23 9.74
C PHE A 19 6.64 15.18 8.71
N GLY A 20 7.59 15.52 7.82
CA GLY A 20 8.10 14.61 6.81
C GLY A 20 8.74 13.36 7.43
N VAL A 21 9.51 13.52 8.50
CA VAL A 21 10.14 12.40 9.22
C VAL A 21 9.09 11.48 9.87
N VAL A 22 8.10 12.05 10.56
CA VAL A 22 7.06 11.27 11.25
C VAL A 22 6.16 10.54 10.24
N GLN A 23 5.78 11.21 9.15
CA GLN A 23 4.95 10.59 8.11
C GLN A 23 5.70 9.46 7.38
N ASP A 24 6.98 9.65 7.05
CA ASP A 24 7.79 8.59 6.44
C ASP A 24 7.92 7.39 7.38
N ALA A 25 8.10 7.62 8.69
CA ALA A 25 8.18 6.53 9.67
C ALA A 25 6.91 5.68 9.71
N ASP A 26 5.73 6.31 9.77
CA ASP A 26 4.42 5.64 9.71
C ASP A 26 4.25 4.84 8.40
N ARG A 27 4.59 5.46 7.26
CA ARG A 27 4.49 4.82 5.95
C ARG A 27 5.45 3.65 5.78
N LEU A 28 6.66 3.77 6.31
CA LEU A 28 7.63 2.69 6.26
C LEU A 28 7.09 1.45 6.99
N ASP A 29 6.44 1.61 8.15
CA ASP A 29 5.84 0.49 8.89
C ASP A 29 4.70 -0.21 8.13
N ALA A 30 4.02 0.51 7.24
CA ALA A 30 2.97 -0.05 6.40
C ALA A 30 3.48 -0.92 5.22
N ILE A 31 4.79 -0.94 4.93
CA ILE A 31 5.37 -1.64 3.77
C ILE A 31 6.47 -2.64 4.14
N GLY A 32 6.87 -3.48 3.19
CA GLY A 32 7.85 -4.55 3.38
C GLY A 32 7.25 -5.76 4.09
N ALA A 33 8.10 -6.61 4.68
CA ALA A 33 7.66 -7.85 5.32
C ALA A 33 6.60 -7.64 6.42
N ILE A 34 6.78 -6.61 7.26
CA ILE A 34 5.79 -6.25 8.29
C ILE A 34 4.50 -5.73 7.65
N GLY A 35 4.61 -4.92 6.59
CA GLY A 35 3.46 -4.46 5.80
C GLY A 35 2.64 -5.61 5.21
N ILE A 36 3.30 -6.62 4.65
CA ILE A 36 2.67 -7.85 4.14
C ILE A 36 1.88 -8.53 5.25
N ALA A 37 2.54 -8.83 6.38
CA ALA A 37 1.90 -9.51 7.50
C ALA A 37 0.69 -8.74 8.04
N ARG A 38 0.83 -7.42 8.22
CA ARG A 38 -0.26 -6.53 8.67
C ARG A 38 -1.42 -6.50 7.68
N CYS A 39 -1.13 -6.48 6.37
CA CYS A 39 -2.15 -6.45 5.33
C CYS A 39 -3.03 -7.70 5.39
N PHE A 40 -2.43 -8.90 5.39
CA PHE A 40 -3.18 -10.15 5.47
C PHE A 40 -3.87 -10.35 6.82
N THR A 41 -3.25 -9.95 7.92
CA THR A 41 -3.88 -10.03 9.26
C THR A 41 -5.14 -9.17 9.33
N PHE A 42 -5.07 -7.94 8.80
CA PHE A 42 -6.22 -7.06 8.75
C PHE A 42 -7.30 -7.56 7.78
N GLY A 43 -6.91 -8.06 6.61
CA GLY A 43 -7.83 -8.67 5.64
C GLY A 43 -8.60 -9.84 6.22
N GLY A 44 -7.89 -10.75 6.92
CA GLY A 44 -8.50 -11.88 7.62
C GLY A 44 -9.48 -11.44 8.71
N ASN A 45 -9.09 -10.50 9.57
CA ASN A 45 -9.99 -9.94 10.60
C ASN A 45 -11.23 -9.22 10.02
N ARG A 46 -11.16 -8.79 8.76
CA ARG A 46 -12.27 -8.14 8.04
C ARG A 46 -13.07 -9.12 7.17
N ASN A 47 -12.75 -10.41 7.20
CA ASN A 47 -13.30 -11.42 6.29
C ASN A 47 -13.25 -10.98 4.82
N SER A 48 -12.21 -10.23 4.44
CA SER A 48 -12.03 -9.75 3.08
C SER A 48 -11.55 -10.88 2.18
N VAL A 49 -12.01 -10.90 0.93
CA VAL A 49 -11.51 -11.84 -0.07
C VAL A 49 -10.00 -11.67 -0.20
N LEU A 50 -9.27 -12.80 -0.19
CA LEU A 50 -7.81 -12.79 -0.26
C LEU A 50 -7.35 -12.21 -1.61
N HIS A 51 -7.75 -12.88 -2.69
CA HIS A 51 -7.50 -12.52 -4.08
C HIS A 51 -8.62 -13.07 -4.96
N ASP A 52 -8.99 -12.33 -5.99
CA ASP A 52 -9.94 -12.74 -7.03
C ASP A 52 -9.49 -12.09 -8.36
N PRO A 53 -9.08 -12.88 -9.37
CA PRO A 53 -8.66 -12.36 -10.67
C PRO A 53 -9.75 -11.58 -11.43
N ALA A 54 -11.03 -11.83 -11.15
CA ALA A 54 -12.14 -11.09 -11.76
C ALA A 54 -12.26 -9.66 -11.19
N ILE A 55 -11.74 -9.42 -9.99
CA ILE A 55 -11.79 -8.13 -9.31
C ILE A 55 -10.46 -7.40 -9.51
N GLN A 56 -10.42 -6.44 -10.43
CA GLN A 56 -9.22 -5.68 -10.75
C GLN A 56 -8.89 -4.61 -9.69
N PRO A 57 -7.61 -4.27 -9.46
CA PRO A 57 -7.23 -3.21 -8.54
C PRO A 57 -7.65 -1.84 -9.07
N ARG A 58 -8.15 -0.98 -8.18
CA ARG A 58 -8.64 0.35 -8.54
C ARG A 58 -7.48 1.37 -8.53
N LEU A 59 -7.05 1.81 -9.71
CA LEU A 59 -5.85 2.65 -9.84
C LEU A 59 -6.12 4.13 -9.52
N ASP A 60 -7.25 4.67 -9.97
CA ASP A 60 -7.64 6.09 -9.83
C ASP A 60 -8.74 6.26 -8.79
N LEU A 61 -8.35 6.26 -7.51
CA LEU A 61 -9.30 6.35 -6.40
C LEU A 61 -9.46 7.80 -5.93
N SER A 62 -10.68 8.31 -5.97
CA SER A 62 -11.07 9.44 -5.11
C SER A 62 -11.06 9.01 -3.63
N LYS A 63 -10.98 9.95 -2.69
CA LYS A 63 -11.06 9.64 -1.25
C LYS A 63 -12.32 8.86 -0.90
N GLU A 64 -13.45 9.18 -1.52
CA GLU A 64 -14.73 8.50 -1.31
C GLU A 64 -14.70 7.05 -1.84
N GLN A 65 -14.16 6.84 -3.04
CA GLN A 65 -14.02 5.52 -3.62
C GLN A 65 -13.03 4.65 -2.83
N TYR A 66 -11.95 5.23 -2.30
CA TYR A 66 -11.01 4.52 -1.43
C TYR A 66 -11.69 4.03 -0.14
N MET A 67 -12.69 4.76 0.37
CA MET A 67 -13.43 4.37 1.57
C MET A 67 -14.49 3.32 1.31
N LYS A 68 -15.03 3.26 0.08
CA LYS A 68 -15.94 2.20 -0.34
C LYS A 68 -15.16 0.90 -0.47
N LYS A 69 -15.47 -0.04 0.43
CA LYS A 69 -14.83 -1.37 0.50
C LYS A 69 -15.53 -2.42 -0.36
N GLU A 70 -16.59 -2.02 -1.03
CA GLU A 70 -17.25 -2.82 -2.05
C GLU A 70 -16.20 -3.15 -3.13
N GLU A 71 -16.02 -4.45 -3.40
CA GLU A 71 -15.14 -4.96 -4.46
C GLU A 71 -13.62 -4.77 -4.25
N GLN A 72 -13.14 -4.81 -3.00
CA GLN A 72 -11.70 -4.81 -2.70
C GLN A 72 -11.23 -6.18 -2.19
N THR A 73 -10.15 -6.70 -2.77
CA THR A 73 -9.44 -7.87 -2.24
C THR A 73 -8.22 -7.44 -1.42
N THR A 74 -7.76 -8.32 -0.54
CA THR A 74 -6.55 -8.09 0.27
C THR A 74 -5.33 -7.85 -0.61
N VAL A 75 -5.18 -8.64 -1.68
CA VAL A 75 -4.11 -8.48 -2.66
C VAL A 75 -4.24 -7.17 -3.46
N ASN A 76 -5.45 -6.75 -3.83
CA ASN A 76 -5.64 -5.45 -4.51
C ASN A 76 -5.17 -4.27 -3.66
N HIS A 77 -5.25 -4.37 -2.33
CA HIS A 77 -4.75 -3.33 -1.43
C HIS A 77 -3.26 -2.98 -1.64
N PHE A 78 -2.45 -3.96 -2.09
CA PHE A 78 -1.06 -3.71 -2.43
C PHE A 78 -0.94 -2.69 -3.56
N HIS A 79 -1.68 -2.91 -4.65
CA HIS A 79 -1.69 -2.05 -5.84
C HIS A 79 -2.38 -0.72 -5.61
N GLU A 80 -3.49 -0.74 -4.87
CA GLU A 80 -4.29 0.45 -4.61
C GLU A 80 -3.56 1.45 -3.69
N LYS A 81 -2.71 0.96 -2.78
CA LYS A 81 -2.01 1.79 -1.79
C LYS A 81 -0.56 1.41 -1.55
N LEU A 82 -0.27 0.19 -1.08
CA LEU A 82 1.03 -0.10 -0.44
C LEU A 82 2.22 0.13 -1.38
N LEU A 83 2.09 -0.26 -2.65
CA LEU A 83 3.10 -0.06 -3.69
C LEU A 83 3.26 1.41 -4.10
N LYS A 84 2.28 2.26 -3.83
CA LYS A 84 2.35 3.71 -4.12
C LYS A 84 3.07 4.49 -3.01
N LEU A 85 3.21 3.90 -1.81
CA LEU A 85 3.76 4.63 -0.66
C LEU A 85 5.23 5.01 -0.83
N LYS A 86 6.02 4.19 -1.54
CA LYS A 86 7.45 4.44 -1.81
C LYS A 86 7.67 5.80 -2.47
N ASP A 87 6.89 6.12 -3.50
CA ASP A 87 7.03 7.36 -4.28
C ASP A 87 6.45 8.59 -3.56
N SER A 88 5.75 8.38 -2.43
CA SER A 88 5.18 9.44 -1.60
C SER A 88 6.05 9.83 -0.39
N MET A 89 7.25 9.25 -0.26
CA MET A 89 8.16 9.55 0.85
C MET A 89 8.64 11.01 0.76
N LYS A 90 8.65 11.71 1.91
CA LYS A 90 9.01 13.13 2.00
C LYS A 90 10.51 13.34 2.19
N THR A 91 11.23 12.35 2.72
CA THR A 91 12.66 12.43 3.00
C THR A 91 13.48 11.49 2.11
N LYS A 92 14.72 11.90 1.78
CA LYS A 92 15.67 11.04 1.05
C LYS A 92 15.97 9.74 1.80
N ALA A 93 15.99 9.77 3.13
CA ALA A 93 16.23 8.59 3.96
C ALA A 93 15.02 7.64 3.94
N GLY A 94 13.81 8.19 4.01
CA GLY A 94 12.55 7.46 3.87
C GLY A 94 12.48 6.73 2.52
N LEU A 95 12.74 7.44 1.42
CA LEU A 95 12.76 6.87 0.07
C LEU A 95 13.73 5.67 -0.04
N ARG A 96 15.00 5.83 0.37
CA ARG A 96 15.99 4.74 0.32
C ARG A 96 15.58 3.50 1.12
N ARG A 97 14.91 3.69 2.27
CA ARG A 97 14.40 2.57 3.08
C ARG A 97 13.17 1.95 2.43
N ALA A 98 12.30 2.78 1.84
CA ALA A 98 11.10 2.35 1.17
C ALA A 98 11.40 1.51 -0.07
N GLU A 99 12.43 1.85 -0.87
CA GLU A 99 12.85 1.07 -2.03
C GLU A 99 13.11 -0.40 -1.70
N LYS A 100 13.87 -0.66 -0.62
CA LYS A 100 14.16 -2.03 -0.16
C LYS A 100 12.88 -2.77 0.27
N ARG A 101 12.00 -2.09 1.00
CA ARG A 101 10.73 -2.67 1.48
C ARG A 101 9.74 -2.91 0.33
N HIS A 102 9.72 -2.01 -0.64
CA HIS A 102 8.92 -2.11 -1.86
C HIS A 102 9.31 -3.34 -2.67
N LYS A 103 10.61 -3.54 -2.90
CA LYS A 103 11.13 -4.71 -3.61
C LYS A 103 10.69 -6.04 -2.98
N VAL A 104 10.71 -6.14 -1.65
CA VAL A 104 10.21 -7.32 -0.92
C VAL A 104 8.74 -7.58 -1.22
N MET A 105 7.90 -6.55 -1.31
CA MET A 105 6.48 -6.70 -1.64
C MET A 105 6.26 -7.12 -3.09
N GLU A 106 7.03 -6.57 -4.03
CA GLU A 106 6.98 -6.98 -5.45
C GLU A 106 7.40 -8.44 -5.63
N GLU A 107 8.47 -8.86 -4.97
CA GLU A 107 8.94 -10.25 -4.99
C GLU A 107 7.90 -11.20 -4.37
N PHE A 108 7.32 -10.81 -3.23
CA PHE A 108 6.22 -11.54 -2.62
C PHE A 108 5.02 -11.69 -3.56
N LEU A 109 4.55 -10.60 -4.18
CA LEU A 109 3.41 -10.64 -5.10
C LEU A 109 3.70 -11.48 -6.34
N LYS A 110 4.91 -11.36 -6.90
CA LYS A 110 5.34 -12.19 -8.03
C LYS A 110 5.23 -13.67 -7.69
N GLN A 111 5.75 -14.07 -6.53
CA GLN A 111 5.69 -15.45 -6.07
C GLN A 111 4.25 -15.88 -5.78
N PHE A 112 3.48 -15.04 -5.08
CA PHE A 112 2.06 -15.26 -4.80
C PHE A 112 1.26 -15.56 -6.08
N TYR A 113 1.44 -14.75 -7.14
CA TYR A 113 0.74 -14.97 -8.41
C TYR A 113 1.21 -16.24 -9.13
N ALA A 114 2.51 -16.55 -9.10
CA ALA A 114 3.02 -17.79 -9.67
C ALA A 114 2.42 -19.03 -8.97
N GLU A 115 2.34 -19.02 -7.64
CA GLU A 115 1.73 -20.08 -6.86
C GLU A 115 0.22 -20.17 -7.11
N TRP A 116 -0.48 -19.04 -7.14
CA TRP A 116 -1.92 -18.97 -7.41
C TRP A 116 -2.28 -19.54 -8.78
N ASP A 117 -1.48 -19.22 -9.81
CA ASP A 117 -1.67 -19.71 -11.17
C ASP A 117 -1.15 -21.15 -11.40
N GLY A 118 -0.54 -21.78 -10.39
CA GLY A 118 0.05 -23.12 -10.50
C GLY A 118 1.31 -23.19 -11.38
N LYS A 119 2.08 -22.11 -11.45
CA LYS A 119 3.30 -21.95 -12.28
C LYS A 119 4.61 -21.96 -11.48
N ALA A 120 4.52 -22.11 -10.15
CA ALA A 120 5.66 -22.07 -9.22
C ALA A 120 6.41 -23.40 -9.15
#